data_AF-A0A3P1XN50-F1
#
_entry.id   AF-A0A3P1XN50-F1
#
_cell.length_a   1.000
_cell.length_b   1.000
_cell.length_c   1.000
_cell.angle_alpha   90.00
_cell.angle_beta   90.00
_cell.angle_gamma   90.00
#
_symmetry.space_group_name_H-M   'P 1'
#
loop_
_entity.id
_entity.type
_entity.pdbx_description
1 polymer ?
#
loop_
_entity_poly.entity_id
_entity_poly.type
_entity_poly.pdbx_seq_one_letter_code
_entity_poly.pdbx_strand_id
1 'polypeptide(L)'
;MKTERKLPAWIRFVVEPDTGSSGGGEPVDTGAGSDTGGDESGGTGETDSFPVDTPVKDMTPEQQVAYWKHQARKHENRARPKNFDEIVAKAEKFDELAKQQMSDNERAVEEAKAVAFAEGRKALVPSLVRAELRAELPHLSAGQLDDLLENVAVEKFVTDDGVDVERVRRFAKPFKQPVESANLFGNVMSKTRERKESAGDSIAAYRERELARYKAK
;
A
#
# COMPACT_ATOMS: atom_id res chain seq x y z
N MET A 1 55.27 15.96 15.52
CA MET A 1 55.20 14.93 14.46
C MET A 1 53.85 15.08 13.76
N LYS A 2 53.80 15.67 12.56
CA LYS A 2 52.58 15.80 11.76
C LYS A 2 52.63 14.75 10.65
N THR A 3 51.74 13.77 10.71
CA THR A 3 51.59 12.74 9.68
C THR A 3 50.79 13.31 8.52
N GLU A 4 51.47 13.71 7.46
CA GLU A 4 50.86 14.03 6.17
C GLU A 4 50.45 12.71 5.49
N ARG A 5 49.14 12.46 5.40
CA ARG A 5 48.61 11.36 4.61
C ARG A 5 48.65 11.76 3.13
N LYS A 6 49.70 11.35 2.41
CA LYS A 6 49.74 11.44 0.95
C LYS A 6 48.67 10.53 0.36
N LEU A 7 47.64 11.11 -0.24
CA LEU A 7 46.66 10.37 -1.02
C LEU A 7 47.31 9.79 -2.29
N PRO A 8 46.90 8.59 -2.73
CA PRO A 8 47.48 7.93 -3.89
C PRO A 8 47.11 8.64 -5.21
N ALA A 9 48.03 8.57 -6.18
CA ALA A 9 48.07 9.39 -7.40
C ALA A 9 46.94 9.18 -8.43
N TRP A 10 45.90 8.40 -8.12
CA TRP A 10 44.76 8.13 -9.00
C TRP A 10 43.49 8.91 -8.62
N ILE A 11 43.51 9.64 -7.50
CA ILE A 11 42.44 10.59 -7.13
C ILE A 11 42.98 12.01 -7.34
N ARG A 12 42.92 12.48 -8.59
CA ARG A 12 42.98 13.91 -8.91
C ARG A 12 41.69 14.29 -9.64
N PHE A 13 40.74 14.80 -8.87
CA PHE A 13 39.59 15.53 -9.41
C PHE A 13 40.09 16.93 -9.77
N VAL A 14 40.52 17.11 -11.03
CA VAL A 14 40.87 18.43 -11.56
C VAL A 14 39.56 19.10 -11.95
N VAL A 15 39.13 20.06 -11.13
CA VAL A 15 38.17 21.09 -11.53
C VAL A 15 39.01 22.24 -12.05
N GLU A 16 39.08 22.39 -13.37
CA GLU A 16 39.67 23.57 -14.00
C GLU A 16 38.59 24.67 -14.17
N PRO A 17 38.89 25.92 -13.78
CA PRO A 17 37.99 27.06 -13.98
C PRO A 17 38.05 27.58 -15.42
N ASP A 18 36.90 28.04 -15.89
CA ASP A 18 36.65 28.73 -17.16
C ASP A 18 37.61 29.93 -17.38
N THR A 19 38.47 29.84 -18.41
CA THR A 19 39.08 30.99 -19.08
C THR A 19 39.32 30.65 -20.55
N GLY A 20 38.60 31.33 -21.44
CA GLY A 20 38.71 31.13 -22.89
C GLY A 20 40.05 31.60 -23.49
N SER A 21 40.45 30.97 -24.60
CA SER A 21 41.20 31.59 -25.72
C SER A 21 41.52 30.56 -26.81
N SER A 22 41.05 30.86 -28.03
CA SER A 22 41.69 30.63 -29.34
C SER A 22 42.49 29.35 -29.62
N GLY A 23 42.01 28.53 -30.57
CA GLY A 23 42.93 27.75 -31.42
C GLY A 23 42.37 26.49 -32.09
N GLY A 24 41.82 26.66 -33.29
CA GLY A 24 42.01 25.76 -34.44
C GLY A 24 41.56 24.29 -34.36
N GLY A 25 40.41 23.99 -34.97
CA GLY A 25 40.03 22.65 -35.42
C GLY A 25 39.08 22.73 -36.62
N GLU A 26 39.54 22.29 -37.79
CA GLU A 26 38.78 22.20 -39.04
C GLU A 26 37.76 21.03 -39.02
N PRO A 27 36.96 20.88 -40.09
CA PRO A 27 35.53 21.11 -40.11
C PRO A 27 34.71 19.90 -39.65
N VAL A 28 33.61 20.16 -38.95
CA VAL A 28 32.53 19.21 -38.72
C VAL A 28 31.84 18.89 -40.05
N ASP A 29 32.00 17.64 -40.49
CA ASP A 29 31.16 16.99 -41.51
C ASP A 29 29.70 17.10 -41.06
N THR A 30 28.99 18.03 -41.69
CA THR A 30 27.57 18.26 -41.45
C THR A 30 26.82 17.24 -42.31
N GLY A 31 26.71 16.03 -41.78
CA GLY A 31 25.84 14.99 -42.30
C GLY A 31 24.38 15.44 -42.18
N ALA A 32 23.92 16.18 -43.18
CA ALA A 32 22.53 16.54 -43.41
C ALA A 32 21.72 15.25 -43.66
N GLY A 33 21.26 14.62 -42.59
CA GLY A 33 20.18 13.64 -42.66
C GLY A 33 18.90 14.40 -42.99
N SER A 34 18.52 14.40 -44.27
CA SER A 34 17.24 14.91 -44.71
C SER A 34 16.12 14.18 -43.97
N ASP A 35 15.43 14.87 -43.07
CA ASP A 35 14.08 14.50 -42.67
C ASP A 35 13.19 14.73 -43.90
N THR A 36 13.22 13.76 -44.82
CA THR A 36 12.20 13.64 -45.86
C THR A 36 11.02 12.96 -45.19
N GLY A 37 10.28 13.75 -44.40
CA GLY A 37 8.90 13.46 -44.05
C GLY A 37 8.08 13.44 -45.33
N GLY A 38 8.13 12.31 -46.03
CA GLY A 38 7.27 12.00 -47.16
C GLY A 38 5.84 11.98 -46.65
N ASP A 39 5.13 13.06 -46.95
CA ASP A 39 3.68 13.11 -46.95
C ASP A 39 3.19 12.18 -48.07
N GLU A 40 3.22 10.87 -47.79
CA GLU A 40 2.50 9.89 -48.60
C GLU A 40 1.03 9.98 -48.22
N SER A 41 0.39 11.00 -48.81
CA SER A 41 -1.01 10.97 -49.20
C SER A 41 -1.26 9.67 -49.99
N GLY A 42 -1.69 8.64 -49.29
CA GLY A 42 -1.85 7.29 -49.83
C GLY A 42 -2.81 6.47 -48.99
N GLY A 43 -4.10 6.57 -49.27
CA GLY A 43 -5.15 5.81 -48.61
C GLY A 43 -6.53 6.45 -48.78
N THR A 44 -6.98 6.58 -50.02
CA THR A 44 -8.18 5.89 -50.57
C THR A 44 -9.40 5.94 -49.64
N GLY A 45 -10.42 6.65 -50.12
CA GLY A 45 -11.64 6.99 -49.39
C GLY A 45 -12.34 5.82 -48.69
N GLU A 46 -12.47 5.97 -47.37
CA GLU A 46 -13.53 5.37 -46.59
C GLU A 46 -14.02 6.41 -45.57
N THR A 47 -14.84 7.35 -46.05
CA THR A 47 -15.71 8.27 -45.30
C THR A 47 -15.25 8.67 -43.89
N ASP A 48 -14.06 9.27 -43.77
CA ASP A 48 -13.70 9.95 -42.52
C ASP A 48 -14.71 11.07 -42.29
N SER A 49 -15.37 11.09 -41.12
CA SER A 49 -16.40 12.07 -40.78
C SER A 49 -15.83 13.48 -40.52
N PHE A 50 -14.60 13.76 -40.96
CA PHE A 50 -13.89 15.02 -40.82
C PHE A 50 -13.10 15.35 -42.11
N PRO A 51 -13.00 16.64 -42.50
CA PRO A 51 -12.25 17.07 -43.68
C PRO A 51 -10.73 16.98 -43.42
N VAL A 52 -10.00 16.34 -44.34
CA VAL A 52 -8.57 16.03 -44.20
C VAL A 52 -7.67 17.27 -44.36
N ASP A 53 -8.07 18.22 -45.21
CA ASP A 53 -7.27 19.41 -45.56
C ASP A 53 -7.65 20.69 -44.79
N THR A 54 -8.54 20.58 -43.79
CA THR A 54 -8.98 21.74 -42.99
C THR A 54 -8.21 21.80 -41.67
N PRO A 55 -7.61 22.93 -41.28
CA PRO A 55 -7.03 23.08 -39.95
C PRO A 55 -8.09 22.83 -38.86
N VAL A 56 -7.74 22.17 -37.76
CA VAL A 56 -8.67 21.83 -36.66
C VAL A 56 -9.45 23.05 -36.14
N LYS A 57 -8.86 24.24 -36.20
CA LYS A 57 -9.49 25.52 -35.80
C LYS A 57 -10.68 25.92 -36.67
N ASP A 58 -10.68 25.50 -37.93
CA ASP A 58 -11.70 25.85 -38.93
C ASP A 58 -12.72 24.71 -39.14
N MET A 59 -12.57 23.60 -38.39
CA MET A 59 -13.51 22.48 -38.39
C MET A 59 -14.73 22.77 -37.50
N THR A 60 -15.89 22.19 -37.86
CA THR A 60 -17.04 22.21 -36.94
C THR A 60 -16.74 21.40 -35.68
N PRO A 61 -17.39 21.68 -34.53
CA PRO A 61 -17.16 20.92 -33.29
C PRO A 61 -17.31 19.40 -33.46
N GLU A 62 -18.26 18.96 -34.29
CA GLU A 62 -18.50 17.55 -34.59
C GLU A 62 -17.33 16.91 -35.36
N GLN A 63 -16.76 17.66 -36.31
CA GLN A 63 -15.59 17.25 -37.09
C GLN A 63 -14.32 17.23 -36.24
N GLN A 64 -14.16 18.18 -35.32
CA GLN A 64 -13.06 18.17 -34.36
C GLN A 64 -13.10 16.93 -33.47
N VAL A 65 -14.27 16.56 -32.94
CA VAL A 65 -14.44 15.34 -32.13
C VAL A 65 -14.10 14.09 -32.95
N ALA A 66 -14.55 14.02 -34.20
CA ALA A 66 -14.23 12.91 -35.10
C ALA A 66 -12.72 12.81 -35.37
N TYR A 67 -12.07 13.95 -35.64
CA TYR A 67 -10.62 14.05 -35.82
C TYR A 67 -9.85 13.57 -34.59
N TRP A 68 -10.20 14.09 -33.40
CA TRP A 68 -9.52 13.69 -32.15
C TRP A 68 -9.74 12.22 -31.81
N LYS A 69 -10.93 11.68 -32.09
CA LYS A 69 -11.24 10.25 -31.90
C LYS A 69 -10.41 9.37 -32.84
N HIS A 70 -10.24 9.79 -34.10
CA HIS A 70 -9.41 9.10 -35.06
C HIS A 70 -7.93 9.13 -34.65
N GLN A 71 -7.41 10.30 -34.26
CA GLN A 71 -6.04 10.42 -33.77
C GLN A 71 -5.81 9.60 -32.50
N ALA A 72 -6.75 9.62 -31.55
CA ALA A 72 -6.68 8.80 -30.34
C ALA A 72 -6.56 7.30 -30.66
N ARG A 73 -7.38 6.79 -31.59
CA ARG A 73 -7.28 5.39 -32.05
C ARG A 73 -5.94 5.09 -32.72
N LYS A 74 -5.40 6.03 -33.52
CA LYS A 74 -4.07 5.89 -34.14
C LYS A 74 -2.96 5.80 -33.09
N HIS A 75 -3.03 6.65 -32.06
CA HIS A 75 -2.08 6.64 -30.95
C HIS A 75 -2.22 5.38 -30.09
N GLU A 76 -3.43 4.93 -29.79
CA GLU A 76 -3.70 3.68 -29.07
C GLU A 76 -3.18 2.46 -29.84
N ASN A 77 -3.43 2.40 -31.15
CA ASN A 77 -2.95 1.33 -32.02
C ASN A 77 -1.42 1.33 -32.16
N ARG A 78 -0.77 2.48 -32.01
CA ARG A 78 0.69 2.60 -31.99
C ARG A 78 1.28 2.23 -30.64
N ALA A 79 0.61 2.61 -29.56
CA ALA A 79 1.06 2.34 -28.19
C ALA A 79 0.86 0.87 -27.79
N ARG A 80 -0.09 0.17 -28.40
CA ARG A 80 -0.25 -1.28 -28.23
C ARG A 80 0.86 -2.00 -29.01
N PRO A 81 1.85 -2.61 -28.34
CA PRO A 81 2.79 -3.47 -29.05
C PRO A 81 2.01 -4.64 -29.65
N LYS A 82 2.09 -4.80 -30.97
CA LYS A 82 1.41 -5.89 -31.70
C LYS A 82 1.90 -7.28 -31.25
N ASN A 83 3.07 -7.33 -30.62
CA ASN A 83 3.75 -8.55 -30.20
C ASN A 83 3.97 -8.56 -28.68
N PHE A 84 2.98 -8.14 -27.89
CA PHE A 84 3.08 -8.14 -26.43
C PHE A 84 3.51 -9.52 -25.89
N ASP A 85 2.90 -10.59 -26.40
CA ASP A 85 3.21 -11.96 -25.98
C ASP A 85 4.64 -12.39 -26.32
N GLU A 86 5.18 -11.95 -27.47
CA GLU A 86 6.57 -12.22 -27.83
C GLU A 86 7.55 -11.42 -26.98
N ILE A 87 7.18 -10.20 -26.57
CA ILE A 87 7.99 -9.37 -25.67
C ILE A 87 8.05 -10.01 -24.29
N VAL A 88 6.92 -10.48 -23.77
CA VAL A 88 6.85 -11.22 -22.48
C VAL A 88 7.68 -12.50 -22.56
N ALA A 89 7.50 -13.32 -23.61
CA ALA A 89 8.26 -14.56 -23.77
C ALA A 89 9.78 -14.31 -23.94
N LYS A 90 10.20 -13.18 -24.53
CA LYS A 90 11.61 -12.79 -24.61
C LYS A 90 12.14 -12.30 -23.25
N ALA A 91 11.33 -11.58 -22.47
CA ALA A 91 11.69 -11.14 -21.14
C ALA A 91 11.90 -12.34 -20.20
N GLU A 92 10.99 -13.30 -20.21
CA GLU A 92 11.12 -14.53 -19.41
C GLU A 92 12.41 -15.31 -19.76
N LYS A 93 12.69 -15.48 -21.06
CA LYS A 93 13.92 -16.14 -21.53
C LYS A 93 15.18 -15.35 -21.16
N PHE A 94 15.11 -14.03 -21.18
CA PHE A 94 16.22 -13.18 -20.75
C PHE A 94 16.48 -13.33 -19.25
N ASP A 95 15.43 -13.35 -18.43
CA ASP A 95 15.53 -13.56 -16.98
C ASP A 95 16.06 -14.96 -16.64
N GLU A 96 15.64 -15.99 -17.38
CA GLU A 96 16.18 -17.35 -17.25
C GLU A 96 17.67 -17.42 -17.60
N LEU A 97 18.07 -16.80 -18.71
CA LEU A 97 19.46 -16.78 -19.14
C LEU A 97 20.33 -15.93 -18.20
N ALA A 98 19.80 -14.83 -17.68
CA ALA A 98 20.46 -14.03 -16.64
C ALA A 98 20.69 -14.86 -15.37
N LYS A 99 19.68 -15.63 -14.92
CA LYS A 99 19.83 -16.54 -13.78
C LYS A 99 20.85 -17.66 -14.03
N GLN A 100 20.94 -18.17 -15.26
CA GLN A 100 21.93 -19.19 -15.64
C GLN A 100 23.35 -18.64 -15.76
N GLN A 101 23.48 -17.36 -16.11
CA GLN A 101 24.77 -16.67 -16.22
C GLN A 101 25.26 -16.07 -14.90
N MET A 102 24.43 -16.07 -13.86
CA MET A 102 24.87 -15.66 -12.52
C MET A 102 26.06 -16.53 -12.09
N SER A 103 27.18 -15.85 -11.89
CA SER A 103 28.36 -16.46 -11.30
C SER A 103 28.07 -16.91 -9.87
N ASP A 104 28.85 -17.85 -9.36
CA ASP A 104 28.70 -18.34 -7.97
C ASP A 104 28.75 -17.21 -6.94
N ASN A 105 29.52 -16.16 -7.22
CA ASN A 105 29.60 -14.96 -6.37
C ASN A 105 28.31 -14.13 -6.41
N GLU A 106 27.68 -13.97 -7.58
CA GLU A 106 26.42 -13.22 -7.71
C GLU A 106 25.27 -13.97 -7.05
N ARG A 107 25.19 -15.28 -7.25
CA ARG A 107 24.22 -16.14 -6.57
C ARG A 107 24.37 -16.08 -5.05
N ALA A 108 25.59 -16.13 -4.53
CA ALA A 108 25.85 -15.99 -3.10
C ALA A 108 25.42 -14.62 -2.56
N VAL A 109 25.59 -13.54 -3.33
CA VAL A 109 25.14 -12.20 -2.94
C VAL A 109 23.61 -12.09 -2.98
N GLU A 110 22.93 -12.68 -3.96
CA GLU A 110 21.47 -12.71 -4.02
C GLU A 110 20.86 -13.52 -2.88
N GLU A 111 21.42 -14.69 -2.58
CA GLU A 111 21.01 -15.50 -1.44
C GLU A 111 21.22 -14.73 -0.12
N ALA A 112 22.38 -14.07 0.05
CA ALA A 112 22.66 -13.24 1.22
C ALA A 112 21.66 -12.07 1.34
N LYS A 113 21.30 -11.42 0.22
CA LYS A 113 20.27 -10.37 0.19
C LYS A 113 18.91 -10.94 0.57
N ALA A 114 18.51 -12.08 0.03
CA ALA A 114 17.22 -12.71 0.34
C ALA A 114 17.12 -13.07 1.82
N VAL A 115 18.18 -13.63 2.41
CA VAL A 115 18.27 -13.91 3.84
C VAL A 115 18.20 -12.61 4.65
N ALA A 116 18.97 -11.58 4.28
CA ALA A 116 18.96 -10.29 4.97
C ALA A 116 17.58 -9.60 4.91
N PHE A 117 16.88 -9.68 3.77
CA PHE A 117 15.52 -9.16 3.65
C PHE A 117 14.53 -9.96 4.50
N ALA A 118 14.66 -11.29 4.55
CA ALA A 118 13.82 -12.12 5.41
C ALA A 118 14.05 -11.83 6.91
N GLU A 119 15.30 -11.65 7.33
CA GLU A 119 15.65 -11.26 8.70
C GLU A 119 15.20 -9.83 9.03
N GLY A 120 15.41 -8.89 8.11
CA GLY A 120 14.94 -7.51 8.25
C GLY A 120 13.42 -7.42 8.36
N ARG A 121 12.68 -8.21 7.57
CA ARG A 121 11.22 -8.33 7.71
C ARG A 121 10.83 -8.85 9.09
N LYS A 122 11.46 -9.91 9.59
CA LYS A 122 11.20 -10.44 10.94
C LYS A 122 11.47 -9.41 12.03
N ALA A 123 12.50 -8.58 11.89
CA ALA A 123 12.81 -7.51 12.84
C ALA A 123 11.76 -6.38 12.85
N LEU A 124 11.12 -6.11 11.71
CA LEU A 124 10.11 -5.04 11.57
C LEU A 124 8.69 -5.49 11.95
N VAL A 125 8.41 -6.80 11.89
CA VAL A 125 7.10 -7.37 12.21
C VAL A 125 6.52 -6.87 13.54
N PRO A 126 7.25 -6.88 14.66
CA PRO A 126 6.72 -6.40 15.94
C PRO A 126 6.33 -4.93 15.94
N SER A 127 7.12 -4.08 15.26
CA SER A 127 6.82 -2.65 15.21
C SER A 127 5.60 -2.36 14.34
N LEU A 128 5.41 -3.10 13.25
CA LEU A 128 4.24 -2.99 12.37
C LEU A 128 2.97 -3.46 13.07
N VAL A 129 2.99 -4.63 13.72
CA VAL A 129 1.84 -5.12 14.49
C VAL A 129 1.49 -4.14 15.62
N ARG A 130 2.49 -3.57 16.30
CA ARG A 130 2.29 -2.53 17.31
C ARG A 130 1.65 -1.27 16.73
N ALA A 131 2.09 -0.82 15.55
CA ALA A 131 1.53 0.36 14.89
C ALA A 131 0.05 0.15 14.51
N GLU A 132 -0.29 -1.02 13.97
CA GLU A 132 -1.67 -1.37 13.63
C GLU A 132 -2.55 -1.49 14.88
N LEU A 133 -2.07 -2.11 15.96
CA LEU A 133 -2.80 -2.16 17.22
C LEU A 133 -3.00 -0.77 17.83
N ARG A 134 -2.03 0.13 17.70
CA ARG A 134 -2.15 1.51 18.15
C ARG A 134 -3.21 2.28 17.35
N ALA A 135 -3.33 2.02 16.05
CA ALA A 135 -4.37 2.59 15.22
C ALA A 135 -5.78 2.08 15.61
N GLU A 136 -5.89 0.79 15.93
CA GLU A 136 -7.16 0.16 16.31
C GLU A 136 -7.56 0.42 17.77
N LEU A 137 -6.61 0.66 18.67
CA LEU A 137 -6.82 0.90 20.11
C LEU A 137 -6.21 2.26 20.54
N PRO A 138 -6.74 3.40 20.05
CA PRO A 138 -6.15 4.72 20.30
C PRO A 138 -6.22 5.17 21.77
N HIS A 139 -7.05 4.51 22.58
CA HIS A 139 -7.23 4.80 24.00
C HIS A 139 -6.17 4.13 24.89
N LEU A 140 -5.40 3.17 24.36
CA LEU A 140 -4.33 2.50 25.12
C LEU A 140 -3.01 3.28 25.00
N SER A 141 -2.32 3.41 26.13
CA SER A 141 -0.97 3.96 26.17
C SER A 141 0.05 3.00 25.54
N ALA A 142 1.24 3.53 25.21
CA ALA A 142 2.31 2.73 24.63
C ALA A 142 2.73 1.53 25.52
N GLY A 143 2.74 1.70 26.85
CA GLY A 143 3.07 0.64 27.80
C GLY A 143 1.98 -0.43 27.91
N GLN A 144 0.70 -0.04 27.92
CA GLN A 144 -0.41 -1.01 27.93
C GLN A 144 -0.45 -1.86 26.65
N LEU A 145 -0.05 -1.30 25.51
CA LEU A 145 0.11 -2.05 24.27
C LEU A 145 1.29 -3.04 24.34
N ASP A 146 2.37 -2.67 25.04
CA ASP A 146 3.53 -3.55 25.24
C ASP A 146 3.17 -4.73 26.17
N ASP A 147 2.48 -4.46 27.28
CA ASP A 147 1.98 -5.50 28.20
C ASP A 147 1.02 -6.47 27.49
N LEU A 148 0.19 -5.94 26.57
CA LEU A 148 -0.71 -6.76 25.76
C LEU A 148 0.06 -7.65 24.77
N LEU A 149 1.15 -7.13 24.19
CA LEU A 149 1.95 -7.83 23.19
C LEU A 149 2.93 -8.84 23.81
N GLU A 150 3.31 -8.70 25.08
CA GLU A 150 4.24 -9.60 25.77
C GLU A 150 3.79 -11.07 25.76
N ASN A 151 2.47 -11.31 25.80
CA ASN A 151 1.87 -12.64 25.83
C ASN A 151 1.31 -13.09 24.48
N VAL A 152 1.55 -12.34 23.41
CA VAL A 152 0.95 -12.56 22.09
C VAL A 152 2.01 -13.01 21.10
N ALA A 153 1.75 -14.13 20.43
CA ALA A 153 2.59 -14.59 19.32
C ALA A 153 2.41 -13.66 18.09
N VAL A 154 3.27 -12.64 18.00
CA VAL A 154 3.25 -11.61 16.94
C VAL A 154 3.34 -12.23 15.54
N GLU A 155 4.00 -13.37 15.41
CA GLU A 155 4.13 -14.13 14.15
C GLU A 155 2.77 -14.58 13.61
N LYS A 156 1.76 -14.75 14.48
CA LYS A 156 0.41 -15.11 14.06
C LYS A 156 -0.27 -13.98 13.30
N PHE A 157 0.21 -12.74 13.38
CA PHE A 157 -0.34 -11.58 12.68
C PHE A 157 0.40 -11.27 11.38
N VAL A 158 1.26 -12.15 10.90
CA VAL A 158 2.06 -11.94 9.70
C VAL A 158 1.63 -12.91 8.60
N THR A 159 1.63 -12.40 7.38
CA THR A 159 1.40 -13.10 6.10
C THR A 159 2.58 -12.83 5.17
N ASP A 160 2.63 -13.51 4.02
CA ASP A 160 3.72 -13.35 3.05
C ASP A 160 3.85 -11.90 2.52
N ASP A 161 2.73 -11.17 2.52
CA ASP A 161 2.62 -9.78 2.07
C ASP A 161 2.85 -8.73 3.17
N GLY A 162 2.93 -9.14 4.45
CA GLY A 162 3.08 -8.22 5.59
C GLY A 162 2.13 -8.53 6.75
N VAL A 163 1.70 -7.51 7.49
CA VAL A 163 0.82 -7.69 8.66
C VAL A 163 -0.63 -7.96 8.23
N ASP A 164 -1.25 -9.00 8.77
CA ASP A 164 -2.68 -9.34 8.62
C ASP A 164 -3.54 -8.38 9.45
N VAL A 165 -3.87 -7.24 8.85
CA VAL A 165 -4.66 -6.15 9.46
C VAL A 165 -6.01 -6.65 9.98
N GLU A 166 -6.67 -7.55 9.25
CA GLU A 166 -7.97 -8.09 9.66
C GLU A 166 -7.84 -8.97 10.90
N ARG A 167 -6.77 -9.76 11.03
CA ARG A 167 -6.50 -10.52 12.24
C ARG A 167 -6.16 -9.62 13.42
N VAL A 168 -5.38 -8.56 13.20
CA VAL A 168 -5.09 -7.54 14.23
C VAL A 168 -6.39 -6.89 14.70
N ARG A 169 -7.27 -6.49 13.77
CA ARG A 169 -8.58 -5.91 14.09
C ARG A 169 -9.49 -6.87 14.87
N ARG A 170 -9.52 -8.16 14.50
CA ARG A 170 -10.28 -9.18 15.24
C ARG A 170 -9.76 -9.34 16.67
N PHE A 171 -8.43 -9.34 16.85
CA PHE A 171 -7.81 -9.39 18.16
C PHE A 171 -8.10 -8.13 18.99
N ALA A 172 -8.14 -6.95 18.35
CA ALA A 172 -8.45 -5.67 19.01
C ALA A 172 -9.93 -5.51 19.41
N LYS A 173 -10.85 -6.19 18.71
CA LYS A 173 -12.31 -6.07 18.92
C LYS A 173 -12.80 -6.19 20.38
N PRO A 174 -12.36 -7.17 21.21
CA PRO A 174 -12.76 -7.24 22.61
C PRO A 174 -12.29 -6.04 23.44
N PHE A 175 -11.15 -5.43 23.10
CA PHE A 175 -10.57 -4.29 23.82
C PHE A 175 -11.21 -2.95 23.43
N LYS A 176 -11.96 -2.89 22.34
CA LYS A 176 -12.72 -1.70 21.91
C LYS A 176 -14.01 -1.47 22.68
N GLN A 177 -14.51 -2.49 23.36
CA GLN A 177 -15.75 -2.36 24.12
C GLN A 177 -15.49 -1.42 25.31
N PRO A 178 -16.26 -0.33 25.48
CA PRO A 178 -16.25 0.38 26.74
C PRO A 178 -16.63 -0.64 27.81
N VAL A 179 -15.84 -0.70 28.88
CA VAL A 179 -16.13 -1.53 30.05
C VAL A 179 -17.56 -1.27 30.53
N GLU A 180 -18.51 -2.10 30.09
CA GLU A 180 -19.87 -2.21 30.65
C GLU A 180 -19.84 -2.72 32.10
N SER A 181 -18.67 -2.89 32.71
CA SER A 181 -18.51 -3.15 34.13
C SER A 181 -18.78 -1.93 35.02
N ALA A 182 -18.89 -0.71 34.47
CA ALA A 182 -19.26 0.46 35.27
C ALA A 182 -20.74 0.46 35.72
N ASN A 183 -21.61 -0.36 35.11
CA ASN A 183 -23.05 -0.38 35.41
C ASN A 183 -23.54 -1.66 36.10
N LEU A 184 -22.65 -2.60 36.45
CA LEU A 184 -23.07 -3.82 37.15
C LEU A 184 -23.51 -3.52 38.60
N PHE A 185 -22.82 -2.62 39.29
CA PHE A 185 -23.22 -2.18 40.64
C PHE A 185 -24.49 -1.30 40.63
N GLY A 186 -24.68 -0.48 39.60
CA GLY A 186 -25.90 0.33 39.43
C GLY A 186 -27.14 -0.53 39.20
N ASN A 187 -27.04 -1.57 38.38
CA ASN A 187 -28.15 -2.48 38.06
C ASN A 187 -28.50 -3.46 39.19
N VAL A 188 -27.55 -3.81 40.05
CA VAL A 188 -27.84 -4.62 41.25
C VAL A 188 -28.54 -3.75 42.31
N MET A 189 -28.14 -2.50 42.49
CA MET A 189 -28.75 -1.60 43.48
C MET A 189 -30.12 -1.05 43.07
N SER A 190 -30.41 -0.91 41.76
CA SER A 190 -31.74 -0.54 41.27
C SER A 190 -32.76 -1.67 41.43
N LYS A 191 -32.36 -2.93 41.19
CA LYS A 191 -33.21 -4.11 41.42
C LYS A 191 -33.61 -4.32 42.88
N THR A 192 -32.82 -3.83 43.84
CA THR A 192 -33.18 -3.92 45.27
C THR A 192 -34.16 -2.83 45.72
N ARG A 193 -34.31 -1.75 44.95
CA ARG A 193 -35.20 -0.63 45.30
C ARG A 193 -36.63 -0.80 44.78
N GLU A 194 -36.84 -1.54 43.69
CA GLU A 194 -38.19 -1.84 43.17
C GLU A 194 -38.91 -2.98 43.93
N ARG A 195 -38.25 -3.67 44.86
CA ARG A 195 -38.85 -4.73 45.69
C ARG A 195 -39.41 -4.22 47.02
N LYS A 196 -40.01 -3.02 47.06
CA LYS A 196 -40.66 -2.52 48.29
C LYS A 196 -42.11 -2.03 48.16
N GLU A 197 -42.77 -2.20 47.02
CA GLU A 197 -44.18 -1.80 46.87
C GLU A 197 -45.12 -2.85 46.26
N SER A 198 -44.77 -4.15 46.27
CA SER A 198 -45.78 -5.21 46.04
C SER A 198 -46.04 -6.03 47.30
N ALA A 199 -47.11 -5.61 47.98
CA ALA A 199 -48.08 -6.35 48.77
C ALA A 199 -47.77 -7.79 49.29
N GLY A 200 -47.95 -7.97 50.61
CA GLY A 200 -48.39 -9.20 51.28
C GLY A 200 -47.25 -10.14 51.73
N ASP A 201 -47.04 -10.49 53.00
CA ASP A 201 -48.00 -10.80 54.06
C ASP A 201 -47.60 -10.09 55.36
N SER A 202 -48.45 -9.21 55.88
CA SER A 202 -48.29 -8.74 57.26
C SER A 202 -48.54 -9.91 58.22
N ILE A 203 -47.88 -9.90 59.38
CA ILE A 203 -48.02 -10.93 60.43
C ILE A 203 -49.50 -11.13 60.83
N ALA A 204 -50.34 -10.11 60.66
CA ALA A 204 -51.78 -10.17 60.85
C ALA A 204 -52.47 -11.12 59.84
N ALA A 205 -52.11 -11.05 58.56
CA ALA A 205 -52.63 -11.94 57.52
C ALA A 205 -52.22 -13.41 57.74
N TYR A 206 -51.05 -13.63 58.34
CA TYR A 206 -50.60 -14.98 58.74
C TYR A 206 -51.40 -15.52 59.94
N ARG A 207 -51.68 -14.69 60.96
CA ARG A 207 -52.46 -15.10 62.15
C ARG A 207 -53.89 -15.49 61.81
N GLU A 208 -54.56 -14.74 60.94
CA GLU A 208 -55.94 -15.09 60.54
C GLU A 208 -56.00 -16.39 59.75
N ARG A 209 -55.00 -16.64 58.89
CA ARG A 209 -54.92 -17.89 58.11
C ARG A 209 -54.71 -19.12 58.99
N GLU A 210 -53.91 -19.00 60.04
CA GLU A 210 -53.68 -20.10 60.99
C GLU A 210 -54.87 -20.31 61.94
N LEU A 211 -55.56 -19.26 62.39
CA LEU A 211 -56.79 -19.41 63.18
C LEU A 211 -57.92 -20.10 62.38
N ALA A 212 -58.04 -19.81 61.09
CA ALA A 212 -59.00 -20.48 60.21
C ALA A 212 -58.71 -21.99 60.06
N ARG A 213 -57.43 -22.38 60.03
CA ARG A 213 -57.03 -23.80 59.98
C ARG A 213 -57.33 -24.55 61.26
N TYR A 214 -57.17 -23.91 62.42
CA TYR A 214 -57.48 -24.55 63.71
C TYR A 214 -58.97 -24.72 63.99
N LYS A 215 -59.84 -23.86 63.42
CA LYS A 215 -61.30 -24.03 63.53
C LYS A 215 -61.89 -25.11 62.61
N ALA A 216 -61.12 -25.60 61.65
CA ALA A 216 -61.55 -26.63 60.69
C ALA A 216 -61.14 -28.07 61.11
N LYS A 217 -60.59 -28.24 62.32
CA LYS A 217 -60.35 -29.51 63.00
C LYS A 217 -61.25 -29.62 64.23
#